data_AF-A0A1Z9BCG1-F1
#
_entry.id   AF-A0A1Z9BCG1-F1
#
_cell.length_a   1.000
_cell.length_b   1.000
_cell.length_c   1.000
_cell.angle_alpha   90.00
_cell.angle_beta   90.00
_cell.angle_gamma   90.00
#
_symmetry.space_group_name_H-M   'P 1'
#
loop_
_entity.id
_entity.type
_entity.pdbx_description
1 polymer ?
#
loop_
_entity_poly.entity_id
_entity_poly.type
_entity_poly.pdbx_seq_one_letter_code
_entity_poly.pdbx_strand_id
1 'polypeptide(L)'
;MSGQRLSKGAAGWNTLLQLSIVLAATSIGCAVNPVSGQRQLVFMSEDQEKVIDEQAASQVAEQIGLIDDPALTAYVNEIGQALARHSPRQGVRYRFHVVAMDEPNAFALPAGHIYVSRGLLLLLNDESELANVLGHEIGHVAARHAAQRDALMKVMTVLNTAGMIGASVGGARSNGNGGPMGNPGLHGFSRQQESEADEIGQNLAVATGIDPAGMAGLLRSLDASERMERGFSRETGYFDTHPAARERAAEAATAAEVRRFDPHFSVAESRQDFLDRIAGLSVGPPASEGVVEGERFLHPDLDFSIRFPAGWEIVNTRPAVYALSPSRDALLTLELHSEGDDPAAAAHAWAGEAAAIGPDAGPVRVGGREAYRVRGRLPTLAGPNWADVYWIGDRGMIYQLSGIVLRGDIERHAAPFRTFPRSFRSLSSEEREKITETRIRVFESRPGETLESLSLRTGNAWDPIETAVHNGIRPGEPLKPGQLVKVAIRVPYRSSQHPLQGELEREGAAEGFGEGHGSEPRAAPSLDVGGSG
;
A
#
# COMPACT_ATOMS: atom_id res chain seq x y z
N MET A 1 76.80 16.50 -10.98
CA MET A 1 76.01 17.38 -10.10
C MET A 1 74.76 17.80 -10.85
N SER A 2 73.60 17.67 -10.20
CA SER A 2 72.24 18.03 -10.65
C SER A 2 71.73 17.40 -11.96
N GLY A 3 71.02 16.28 -11.83
CA GLY A 3 70.17 15.72 -12.88
C GLY A 3 68.70 15.90 -12.53
N GLN A 4 68.04 16.92 -13.08
CA GLN A 4 66.58 16.97 -13.17
C GLN A 4 66.17 16.27 -14.47
N ARG A 5 65.63 15.06 -14.35
CA ARG A 5 64.85 14.41 -15.43
C ARG A 5 63.38 14.78 -15.23
N LEU A 6 62.86 15.60 -16.12
CA LEU A 6 61.42 15.81 -16.31
C LEU A 6 60.83 14.53 -16.91
N SER A 7 59.92 13.87 -16.21
CA SER A 7 59.13 12.77 -16.76
C SER A 7 58.04 13.34 -17.68
N LYS A 8 58.11 12.98 -18.96
CA LYS A 8 56.95 12.94 -19.86
C LYS A 8 56.02 11.82 -19.41
N GLY A 9 54.70 12.04 -19.43
CA GLY A 9 53.74 10.93 -19.35
C GLY A 9 52.28 11.35 -19.16
N ALA A 10 51.49 11.15 -20.21
CA ALA A 10 50.06 10.85 -20.16
C ALA A 10 49.06 11.94 -19.70
N ALA A 11 49.16 13.15 -20.24
CA ALA A 11 48.01 14.06 -20.32
C ALA A 11 47.46 14.05 -21.76
N GLY A 12 46.56 13.12 -22.07
CA GLY A 12 45.98 13.06 -23.41
C GLY A 12 44.86 12.05 -23.68
N TRP A 13 44.66 11.03 -22.83
CA TRP A 13 43.68 9.96 -23.11
C TRP A 13 42.43 9.96 -22.20
N ASN A 14 42.40 10.73 -21.10
CA ASN A 14 41.24 10.73 -20.18
C ASN A 14 40.11 11.71 -20.54
N THR A 15 40.35 12.69 -21.42
CA THR A 15 39.32 13.69 -21.77
C THR A 15 38.39 13.24 -22.90
N LEU A 16 38.77 12.24 -23.71
CA LEU A 16 37.91 11.70 -24.77
C LEU A 16 37.01 10.54 -24.28
N LEU A 17 37.40 9.85 -23.21
CA LEU A 17 36.56 8.83 -22.56
C LEU A 17 35.48 9.43 -21.64
N GLN A 18 35.73 10.60 -21.05
CA GLN A 18 34.72 11.30 -20.23
C GLN A 18 33.65 12.04 -21.04
N LEU A 19 33.87 12.31 -22.33
CA LEU A 19 32.81 12.80 -23.24
C LEU A 19 31.98 11.67 -23.86
N SER A 20 32.40 10.42 -23.74
CA SER A 20 31.70 9.26 -24.31
C SER A 20 30.68 8.64 -23.34
N ILE A 21 30.86 8.83 -22.02
CA ILE A 21 29.97 8.28 -20.98
C ILE A 21 28.82 9.26 -20.63
N VAL A 22 28.95 10.55 -20.95
CA VAL A 22 27.86 11.53 -20.81
C VAL A 22 26.90 11.52 -22.02
N LEU A 23 27.23 10.83 -23.11
CA LEU A 23 26.39 10.75 -24.32
C LEU A 23 25.48 9.50 -24.39
N ALA A 24 25.52 8.61 -23.40
CA ALA A 24 24.76 7.36 -23.40
C ALA A 24 23.82 7.27 -22.18
N ALA A 25 22.74 8.05 -22.16
CA ALA A 25 21.45 7.69 -21.51
C ALA A 25 20.37 8.80 -21.55
N THR A 26 20.40 9.78 -22.47
CA THR A 26 19.20 10.57 -22.77
C THR A 26 18.90 10.47 -24.25
N SER A 27 18.32 9.34 -24.66
CA SER A 27 17.63 9.25 -25.94
C SER A 27 16.34 10.06 -25.85
N ILE A 28 16.45 11.38 -25.98
CA ILE A 28 15.31 12.23 -26.32
C ILE A 28 14.92 11.81 -27.74
N GLY A 29 13.92 10.94 -27.82
CA GLY A 29 13.36 10.44 -29.07
C GLY A 29 12.03 11.13 -29.35
N CYS A 30 11.74 11.38 -30.63
CA CYS A 30 10.36 11.60 -31.04
C CYS A 30 9.70 10.24 -31.25
N ALA A 31 8.75 9.88 -30.41
CA ALA A 31 7.90 8.70 -30.62
C ALA A 31 6.49 9.12 -30.99
N VAL A 32 5.77 8.24 -31.69
CA VAL A 32 4.35 8.43 -31.95
C VAL A 32 3.58 7.88 -30.76
N ASN A 33 2.72 8.70 -30.15
CA ASN A 33 1.75 8.23 -29.16
C ASN A 33 0.82 7.21 -29.86
N PRO A 34 0.78 5.94 -29.41
CA PRO A 34 0.00 4.89 -30.07
C PRO A 34 -1.51 5.16 -30.13
N VAL A 35 -2.01 6.03 -29.25
CA VAL A 35 -3.43 6.39 -29.15
C VAL A 35 -3.73 7.59 -30.04
N SER A 36 -3.14 8.74 -29.74
CA SER A 36 -3.47 9.99 -30.44
C SER A 36 -2.81 10.11 -31.82
N GLY A 37 -1.84 9.26 -32.14
CA GLY A 37 -1.06 9.32 -33.38
C GLY A 37 -0.12 10.54 -33.45
N GLN A 38 -0.06 11.36 -32.39
CA GLN A 38 0.78 12.54 -32.34
C GLN A 38 2.24 12.20 -32.08
N ARG A 39 3.15 12.96 -32.70
CA ARG A 39 4.58 12.89 -32.37
C ARG A 39 4.83 13.62 -31.06
N GLN A 40 5.40 12.93 -30.09
CA GLN A 40 5.67 13.46 -28.76
C GLN A 40 7.12 13.15 -28.38
N LEU A 41 7.70 14.03 -27.57
CA LEU A 41 9.01 13.79 -26.98
C LEU A 41 8.86 12.70 -25.94
N VAL A 42 9.64 11.63 -26.09
CA VAL A 42 9.80 10.58 -25.08
C VAL A 42 11.24 10.58 -24.60
N PHE A 43 11.40 10.36 -23.30
CA PHE A 43 12.70 10.30 -22.64
C PHE A 43 13.18 8.86 -22.44
N MET A 44 12.35 7.88 -22.80
CA MET A 44 12.55 6.47 -22.52
C MET A 44 12.21 5.59 -23.74
N SER A 45 13.11 4.65 -24.07
CA SER A 45 12.83 3.57 -25.02
C SER A 45 11.95 2.49 -24.39
N GLU A 46 11.31 1.64 -25.19
CA GLU A 46 10.49 0.55 -24.65
C GLU A 46 11.29 -0.49 -23.87
N ASP A 47 12.56 -0.68 -24.21
CA ASP A 47 13.42 -1.59 -23.43
C ASP A 47 13.83 -0.97 -22.09
N GLN A 48 14.03 0.35 -22.04
CA GLN A 48 14.22 1.07 -20.77
C GLN A 48 12.95 1.01 -19.91
N GLU A 49 11.76 1.12 -20.52
CA GLU A 49 10.48 0.96 -19.80
C GLU A 49 10.44 -0.38 -19.07
N LYS A 50 10.77 -1.49 -19.74
CA LYS A 50 10.75 -2.84 -19.14
C LYS A 50 11.70 -2.98 -17.96
N VAL A 51 12.93 -2.47 -18.08
CA VAL A 51 13.93 -2.56 -17.00
C VAL A 51 13.48 -1.77 -15.77
N ILE A 52 12.98 -0.55 -15.97
CA ILE A 52 12.49 0.30 -14.88
C ILE A 52 11.25 -0.33 -14.22
N ASP A 53 10.37 -0.90 -15.03
CA ASP A 53 9.14 -1.55 -14.60
C ASP A 53 9.40 -2.76 -13.69
N GLU A 54 10.37 -3.62 -14.01
CA GLU A 54 10.77 -4.76 -13.16
C GLU A 54 11.39 -4.33 -11.82
N GLN A 55 12.25 -3.30 -11.85
CA GLN A 55 12.86 -2.73 -10.64
C GLN A 55 11.81 -2.07 -9.73
N ALA A 56 10.94 -1.25 -10.33
CA ALA A 56 9.87 -0.57 -9.61
C ALA A 56 8.83 -1.56 -9.06
N ALA A 57 8.49 -2.62 -9.79
CA ALA A 57 7.59 -3.66 -9.30
C ALA A 57 8.14 -4.36 -8.05
N SER A 58 9.44 -4.63 -8.02
CA SER A 58 10.10 -5.20 -6.84
C SER A 58 10.03 -4.24 -5.64
N GLN A 59 10.27 -2.95 -5.86
CA GLN A 59 10.18 -1.92 -4.81
C GLN A 59 8.74 -1.73 -4.30
N VAL A 60 7.74 -1.76 -5.18
CA VAL A 60 6.32 -1.71 -4.78
C VAL A 60 5.97 -2.90 -3.89
N ALA A 61 6.38 -4.11 -4.27
CA ALA A 61 6.13 -5.31 -3.49
C ALA A 61 6.82 -5.28 -2.11
N GLU A 62 8.02 -4.70 -2.03
CA GLU A 62 8.78 -4.57 -0.79
C GLU A 62 8.24 -3.48 0.13
N GLN A 63 7.97 -2.29 -0.40
CA GLN A 63 7.66 -1.10 0.40
C GLN A 63 6.17 -0.93 0.69
N ILE A 64 5.31 -1.20 -0.31
CA ILE A 64 3.85 -1.06 -0.17
C ILE A 64 3.25 -2.42 0.16
N GLY A 65 3.71 -3.46 -0.52
CA GLY A 65 3.19 -4.81 -0.35
C GLY A 65 1.98 -5.12 -1.21
N LEU A 66 1.83 -6.40 -1.54
CA LEU A 66 0.67 -6.94 -2.23
C LEU A 66 -0.32 -7.52 -1.22
N ILE A 67 -1.62 -7.45 -1.54
CA ILE A 67 -2.66 -8.15 -0.78
C ILE A 67 -2.55 -9.66 -1.03
N ASP A 68 -2.50 -10.43 0.05
CA ASP A 68 -2.50 -11.90 0.01
C ASP A 68 -3.94 -12.45 -0.08
N ASP A 69 -4.59 -12.14 -1.20
CA ASP A 69 -5.92 -12.66 -1.54
C ASP A 69 -5.92 -13.09 -3.02
N PRO A 70 -5.74 -14.40 -3.29
CA PRO A 70 -5.73 -14.92 -4.65
C PRO A 70 -7.06 -14.72 -5.39
N ALA A 71 -8.20 -14.75 -4.70
CA ALA A 71 -9.51 -14.61 -5.31
C ALA A 71 -9.75 -13.15 -5.75
N LEU A 72 -9.45 -12.19 -4.87
CA LEU A 72 -9.53 -10.77 -5.21
C LEU A 72 -8.53 -10.39 -6.32
N THR A 73 -7.31 -10.91 -6.25
CA THR A 73 -6.29 -10.67 -7.28
C THR A 73 -6.72 -11.23 -8.64
N ALA A 74 -7.28 -12.45 -8.67
CA ALA A 74 -7.81 -13.05 -9.89
C ALA A 74 -8.98 -12.22 -10.46
N TYR A 75 -9.89 -11.76 -9.60
CA TYR A 75 -11.02 -10.91 -9.97
C TYR A 75 -10.58 -9.59 -10.63
N VAL A 76 -9.68 -8.83 -9.98
CA VAL A 76 -9.13 -7.57 -10.54
C VAL A 76 -8.39 -7.84 -11.85
N ASN A 77 -7.62 -8.93 -11.92
CA ASN A 77 -6.93 -9.30 -13.15
C ASN A 77 -7.88 -9.69 -14.27
N GLU A 78 -9.00 -10.39 -14.01
CA GLU A 78 -9.95 -10.76 -15.05
C GLU A 78 -10.57 -9.54 -15.73
N ILE A 79 -11.03 -8.56 -14.95
CA ILE A 79 -11.54 -7.28 -15.46
C ILE A 79 -10.45 -6.53 -16.24
N GLY A 80 -9.26 -6.40 -15.65
CA GLY A 80 -8.13 -5.72 -16.27
C GLY A 80 -7.72 -6.34 -17.60
N GLN A 81 -7.63 -7.67 -17.67
CA GLN A 81 -7.31 -8.38 -18.91
C GLN A 81 -8.41 -8.22 -19.96
N ALA A 82 -9.68 -8.13 -19.55
CA ALA A 82 -10.77 -7.85 -20.48
C ALA A 82 -10.63 -6.50 -21.16
N LEU A 83 -10.35 -5.45 -20.39
CA LEU A 83 -10.07 -4.12 -20.90
C LEU A 83 -8.80 -4.09 -21.77
N ALA A 84 -7.72 -4.75 -21.31
CA ALA A 84 -6.42 -4.73 -21.99
C ALA A 84 -6.45 -5.35 -23.40
N ARG A 85 -7.37 -6.30 -23.67
CA ARG A 85 -7.57 -6.85 -25.02
C ARG A 85 -7.97 -5.78 -26.04
N HIS A 86 -8.64 -4.73 -25.59
CA HIS A 86 -9.06 -3.59 -26.41
C HIS A 86 -8.04 -2.43 -26.39
N SER A 87 -6.91 -2.57 -25.69
CA SER A 87 -5.87 -1.53 -25.62
C SER A 87 -5.33 -1.20 -27.01
N PRO A 88 -5.13 0.08 -27.36
CA PRO A 88 -4.48 0.45 -28.62
C PRO A 88 -2.98 0.07 -28.65
N ARG A 89 -2.37 -0.29 -27.52
CA ARG A 89 -0.95 -0.70 -27.42
C ARG A 89 -0.82 -2.23 -27.23
N GLN A 90 -0.82 -2.97 -28.33
CA GLN A 90 -0.87 -4.45 -28.37
C GLN A 90 0.47 -5.19 -28.13
N GLY A 91 1.53 -4.50 -27.64
CA GLY A 91 2.86 -5.08 -27.37
C GLY A 91 3.25 -5.12 -25.89
N VAL A 92 2.36 -4.69 -25.01
CA VAL A 92 2.60 -4.62 -23.56
C VAL A 92 1.89 -5.78 -22.87
N ARG A 93 2.60 -6.45 -21.96
CA ARG A 93 2.00 -7.48 -21.09
C ARG A 93 1.38 -6.80 -19.87
N TYR A 94 0.09 -6.53 -19.91
CA TYR A 94 -0.62 -5.96 -18.76
C TYR A 94 -0.70 -6.96 -17.60
N ARG A 95 -0.41 -6.51 -16.37
CA ARG A 95 -0.42 -7.29 -15.13
C ARG A 95 -1.09 -6.44 -14.05
N PHE A 96 -2.12 -6.99 -13.42
CA PHE A 96 -2.95 -6.26 -12.46
C PHE A 96 -2.73 -6.81 -11.05
N HIS A 97 -2.58 -5.90 -10.08
CA HIS A 97 -2.22 -6.24 -8.72
C HIS A 97 -3.03 -5.40 -7.73
N VAL A 98 -3.28 -5.96 -6.55
CA VAL A 98 -3.86 -5.21 -5.43
C VAL A 98 -2.77 -4.95 -4.39
N VAL A 99 -2.61 -3.71 -3.97
CA VAL A 99 -1.57 -3.30 -3.01
C VAL A 99 -2.15 -2.97 -1.64
N ALA A 100 -1.38 -3.24 -0.58
CA ALA A 100 -1.77 -3.03 0.81
C ALA A 100 -1.70 -1.55 1.27
N MET A 101 -1.96 -0.62 0.34
CA MET A 101 -2.02 0.81 0.59
C MET A 101 -3.43 1.22 1.05
N ASP A 102 -3.49 2.02 2.12
CA ASP A 102 -4.75 2.49 2.72
C ASP A 102 -5.30 3.73 2.02
N GLU A 103 -4.42 4.56 1.47
CA GLU A 103 -4.83 5.71 0.68
C GLU A 103 -5.51 5.22 -0.61
N PRO A 104 -6.70 5.73 -0.96
CA PRO A 104 -7.33 5.44 -2.24
C PRO A 104 -6.43 5.85 -3.41
N ASN A 105 -5.95 4.88 -4.19
CA ASN A 105 -5.06 5.14 -5.31
C ASN A 105 -5.09 4.01 -6.35
N ALA A 106 -4.78 4.35 -7.59
CA ALA A 106 -4.40 3.41 -8.64
C ALA A 106 -3.22 4.01 -9.41
N PHE A 107 -2.32 3.16 -9.90
CA PHE A 107 -1.19 3.63 -10.69
C PHE A 107 -0.64 2.55 -11.61
N ALA A 108 -0.14 2.99 -12.76
CA ALA A 108 0.57 2.15 -13.71
C ALA A 108 2.08 2.40 -13.73
N LEU A 109 2.85 1.32 -13.85
CA LEU A 109 4.23 1.36 -14.27
C LEU A 109 4.33 1.34 -15.81
N PRO A 110 5.44 1.86 -16.40
CA PRO A 110 5.52 2.13 -17.83
C PRO A 110 5.31 0.92 -18.76
N ALA A 111 5.64 -0.30 -18.30
CA ALA A 111 5.55 -1.53 -19.09
C ALA A 111 4.44 -2.49 -18.62
N GLY A 112 3.41 -1.94 -17.96
CA GLY A 112 2.11 -2.58 -17.84
C GLY A 112 1.79 -3.25 -16.51
N HIS A 113 2.58 -3.05 -15.44
CA HIS A 113 2.03 -3.31 -14.10
C HIS A 113 1.03 -2.22 -13.75
N ILE A 114 -0.16 -2.61 -13.33
CA ILE A 114 -1.21 -1.72 -12.86
C ILE A 114 -1.57 -2.17 -11.45
N TYR A 115 -1.53 -1.22 -10.52
CA TYR A 115 -1.79 -1.45 -9.11
C TYR A 115 -3.07 -0.71 -8.71
N VAL A 116 -3.93 -1.37 -7.95
CA VAL A 116 -5.10 -0.78 -7.29
C VAL A 116 -4.90 -0.90 -5.78
N SER A 117 -5.06 0.18 -5.03
CA SER A 117 -4.91 0.12 -3.58
C SER A 117 -6.13 -0.53 -2.91
N ARG A 118 -5.90 -1.18 -1.76
CA ARG A 118 -6.96 -1.61 -0.85
C ARG A 118 -7.90 -0.44 -0.55
N GLY A 119 -7.36 0.72 -0.19
CA GLY A 119 -8.12 1.94 0.06
C GLY A 119 -9.08 2.31 -1.08
N LEU A 120 -8.63 2.19 -2.33
CA LEU A 120 -9.48 2.48 -3.47
C LEU A 120 -10.62 1.47 -3.57
N LEU A 121 -10.33 0.17 -3.43
CA LEU A 121 -11.38 -0.86 -3.43
C LEU A 121 -12.43 -0.62 -2.34
N LEU A 122 -12.05 -0.11 -1.17
CA LEU A 122 -13.00 0.25 -0.10
C LEU A 122 -13.94 1.39 -0.52
N LEU A 123 -13.48 2.29 -1.39
CA LEU A 123 -14.21 3.46 -1.86
C LEU A 123 -15.18 3.13 -3.02
N LEU A 124 -14.86 2.14 -3.84
CA LEU A 124 -15.66 1.75 -5.02
C LEU A 124 -17.02 1.12 -4.63
N ASN A 125 -18.06 1.43 -5.37
CA ASN A 125 -19.44 1.00 -5.10
C ASN A 125 -20.04 0.08 -6.17
N ASP A 126 -19.33 -0.13 -7.28
CA ASP A 126 -19.74 -0.94 -8.41
C ASP A 126 -18.52 -1.47 -9.19
N GLU A 127 -18.67 -2.61 -9.87
CA GLU A 127 -17.61 -3.18 -10.73
C GLU A 127 -17.23 -2.24 -11.87
N SER A 128 -18.19 -1.47 -12.41
CA SER A 128 -17.91 -0.50 -13.48
C SER A 128 -16.94 0.59 -13.02
N GLU A 129 -16.96 1.01 -11.76
CA GLU A 129 -16.01 1.99 -11.23
C GLU A 129 -14.58 1.40 -11.19
N LEU A 130 -14.45 0.13 -10.77
CA LEU A 130 -13.18 -0.60 -10.82
C LEU A 130 -12.67 -0.74 -12.27
N ALA A 131 -13.54 -1.15 -13.18
CA ALA A 131 -13.17 -1.30 -14.57
C ALA A 131 -12.73 0.03 -15.21
N ASN A 132 -13.42 1.13 -14.92
CA ASN A 132 -13.06 2.43 -15.45
C ASN A 132 -11.72 2.93 -14.90
N VAL A 133 -11.40 2.73 -13.61
CA VAL A 133 -10.07 3.09 -13.09
C VAL A 133 -8.96 2.23 -13.72
N LEU A 134 -9.17 0.93 -13.90
CA LEU A 134 -8.21 0.07 -14.58
C LEU A 134 -8.03 0.49 -16.05
N GLY A 135 -9.12 0.86 -16.73
CA GLY A 135 -9.12 1.40 -18.09
C GLY A 135 -8.33 2.71 -18.20
N HIS A 136 -8.49 3.60 -17.23
CA HIS A 136 -7.72 4.84 -17.12
C HIS A 136 -6.20 4.56 -17.01
N GLU A 137 -5.81 3.63 -16.13
CA GLU A 137 -4.40 3.22 -15.99
C GLU A 137 -3.85 2.54 -17.25
N ILE A 138 -4.65 1.71 -17.94
CA ILE A 138 -4.30 1.18 -19.26
C ILE A 138 -4.08 2.33 -20.25
N GLY A 139 -4.90 3.39 -20.19
CA GLY A 139 -4.76 4.60 -20.98
C GLY A 139 -3.41 5.28 -20.80
N HIS A 140 -2.93 5.43 -19.56
CA HIS A 140 -1.59 5.98 -19.30
C HIS A 140 -0.46 5.14 -19.91
N VAL A 141 -0.56 3.81 -19.81
CA VAL A 141 0.43 2.88 -20.40
C VAL A 141 0.37 2.91 -21.92
N ALA A 142 -0.84 2.94 -22.48
CA ALA A 142 -1.08 2.89 -23.91
C ALA A 142 -0.60 4.18 -24.61
N ALA A 143 -0.87 5.34 -24.01
CA ALA A 143 -0.41 6.65 -24.48
C ALA A 143 1.07 6.93 -24.14
N ARG A 144 1.73 6.03 -23.39
CA ARG A 144 3.12 6.17 -22.93
C ARG A 144 3.33 7.46 -22.12
N HIS A 145 2.35 7.87 -21.32
CA HIS A 145 2.40 9.11 -20.54
C HIS A 145 3.58 9.14 -19.56
N ALA A 146 3.98 7.98 -19.02
CA ALA A 146 5.15 7.86 -18.15
C ALA A 146 6.48 8.09 -18.91
N ALA A 147 6.59 7.63 -20.16
CA ALA A 147 7.79 7.78 -20.99
C ALA A 147 7.97 9.20 -21.54
N GLN A 148 6.89 9.98 -21.59
CA GLN A 148 6.92 11.42 -21.87
C GLN A 148 7.43 12.24 -20.67
N ARG A 149 7.78 11.58 -19.56
CA ARG A 149 8.29 12.19 -18.33
C ARG A 149 9.45 11.36 -17.77
N ASP A 150 10.03 11.85 -16.70
CA ASP A 150 10.95 11.05 -15.89
C ASP A 150 10.13 10.06 -15.05
N ALA A 151 9.89 8.86 -15.57
CA ALA A 151 9.05 7.85 -14.92
C ALA A 151 9.55 7.43 -13.54
N LEU A 152 10.87 7.54 -13.30
CA LEU A 152 11.47 7.25 -11.98
C LEU A 152 10.89 8.17 -10.91
N MET A 153 10.61 9.43 -11.23
CA MET A 153 10.10 10.40 -10.26
C MET A 153 8.71 10.03 -9.74
N LYS A 154 7.84 9.42 -10.56
CA LYS A 154 6.49 9.01 -10.13
C LYS A 154 6.51 7.83 -9.19
N VAL A 155 7.30 6.81 -9.55
CA VAL A 155 7.52 5.64 -8.68
C VAL A 155 8.06 6.13 -7.35
N MET A 156 9.07 7.00 -7.37
CA MET A 156 9.64 7.56 -6.14
C MET A 156 8.64 8.40 -5.36
N THR A 157 7.74 9.17 -5.99
CA THR A 157 6.68 9.90 -5.25
C THR A 157 5.76 8.94 -4.52
N VAL A 158 5.25 7.90 -5.20
CA VAL A 158 4.33 6.91 -4.59
C VAL A 158 5.02 6.13 -3.47
N LEU A 159 6.27 5.73 -3.67
CA LEU A 159 7.08 5.07 -2.66
C LEU A 159 7.39 5.99 -1.47
N ASN A 160 7.65 7.28 -1.70
CA ASN A 160 7.89 8.25 -0.63
C ASN A 160 6.62 8.56 0.18
N THR A 161 5.44 8.61 -0.47
CA THR A 161 4.16 8.76 0.23
C THR A 161 3.80 7.51 1.02
N ALA A 162 4.08 6.31 0.49
CA ALA A 162 3.86 5.05 1.20
C ALA A 162 4.87 4.83 2.34
N GLY A 163 6.10 5.32 2.20
CA GLY A 163 7.22 5.08 3.13
C GLY A 163 7.43 6.15 4.21
N MET A 164 6.74 7.29 4.14
CA MET A 164 6.56 8.37 5.15
C MET A 164 7.71 8.76 6.11
N ILE A 165 8.96 8.38 5.86
CA ILE A 165 10.14 8.91 6.58
C ILE A 165 10.64 10.21 5.90
N GLY A 166 10.49 10.32 4.57
CA GLY A 166 10.99 11.47 3.80
C GLY A 166 10.24 12.78 4.07
N ALA A 167 8.91 12.72 4.20
CA ALA A 167 8.07 13.90 4.44
C ALA A 167 8.18 14.44 5.88
N SER A 168 8.35 13.54 6.85
CA SER A 168 8.30 13.83 8.28
C SER A 168 9.66 14.31 8.84
N VAL A 169 10.77 13.81 8.30
CA VAL A 169 12.15 14.29 8.58
C VAL A 169 12.53 15.53 7.74
N GLY A 170 11.80 15.78 6.64
CA GLY A 170 12.06 16.82 5.65
C GLY A 170 11.72 18.27 6.05
N GLY A 171 11.21 18.52 7.26
CA GLY A 171 10.87 19.86 7.79
C GLY A 171 12.03 20.86 7.93
N ALA A 172 13.18 20.60 7.28
CA ALA A 172 14.39 21.42 7.32
C ALA A 172 15.02 21.65 5.94
N ARG A 173 14.29 21.47 4.83
CA ARG A 173 14.72 21.90 3.49
C ARG A 173 13.85 23.01 2.89
N SER A 174 13.12 23.75 3.72
CA SER A 174 12.23 24.85 3.30
C SER A 174 12.84 26.25 3.43
N ASN A 175 14.16 26.39 3.51
CA ASN A 175 14.81 27.70 3.41
C ASN A 175 15.74 27.78 2.20
N GLY A 176 15.23 28.40 1.13
CA GLY A 176 16.02 28.91 0.01
C GLY A 176 16.31 27.91 -1.09
N ASN A 177 15.52 27.98 -2.17
CA ASN A 177 15.74 27.35 -3.48
C ASN A 177 15.41 25.84 -3.57
N GLY A 178 14.17 25.52 -3.94
CA GLY A 178 13.81 24.24 -4.56
C GLY A 178 13.84 23.00 -3.68
N GLY A 179 13.01 22.94 -2.64
CA GLY A 179 12.62 21.64 -2.07
C GLY A 179 11.94 20.75 -3.12
N PRO A 180 11.73 19.45 -2.85
CA PRO A 180 11.02 18.55 -3.78
C PRO A 180 9.56 18.97 -4.08
N MET A 181 8.98 19.94 -3.37
CA MET A 181 7.71 20.57 -3.77
C MET A 181 7.86 21.72 -4.79
N GLY A 182 9.07 22.21 -5.04
CA GLY A 182 9.35 23.38 -5.89
C GLY A 182 9.95 23.05 -7.25
N ASN A 183 10.12 21.76 -7.59
CA ASN A 183 10.57 21.36 -8.93
C ASN A 183 9.34 21.10 -9.81
N PRO A 184 9.13 21.81 -10.93
CA PRO A 184 8.02 21.56 -11.85
C PRO A 184 7.98 20.13 -12.43
N GLY A 185 9.05 19.34 -12.26
CA GLY A 185 9.10 17.92 -12.59
C GLY A 185 8.35 16.98 -11.63
N LEU A 186 7.96 17.43 -10.42
CA LEU A 186 7.38 16.60 -9.35
C LEU A 186 5.85 16.51 -9.36
N HIS A 187 5.17 17.20 -10.27
CA HIS A 187 3.70 17.21 -10.35
C HIS A 187 3.15 15.90 -10.98
N GLY A 188 1.94 15.50 -10.60
CA GLY A 188 1.12 14.49 -11.28
C GLY A 188 0.95 14.71 -12.79
N PHE A 189 0.33 13.78 -13.51
CA PHE A 189 0.10 13.92 -14.97
C PHE A 189 -0.57 15.26 -15.33
N SER A 190 -0.31 15.76 -16.54
CA SER A 190 -0.94 17.01 -16.98
C SER A 190 -2.45 16.81 -17.13
N ARG A 191 -3.24 17.88 -17.02
CA ARG A 191 -4.70 17.80 -17.28
C ARG A 191 -5.02 17.17 -18.63
N GLN A 192 -4.21 17.43 -19.65
CA GLN A 192 -4.40 16.85 -20.98
C GLN A 192 -4.15 15.33 -20.98
N GLN A 193 -3.13 14.86 -20.27
CA GLN A 193 -2.84 13.43 -20.12
C GLN A 193 -3.94 12.71 -19.32
N GLU A 194 -4.48 13.38 -18.30
CA GLU A 194 -5.62 12.86 -17.53
C GLU A 194 -6.89 12.74 -18.39
N SER A 195 -7.23 13.78 -19.16
CA SER A 195 -8.39 13.74 -20.05
C SER A 195 -8.22 12.69 -21.17
N GLU A 196 -7.01 12.53 -21.73
CA GLU A 196 -6.72 11.46 -22.70
C GLU A 196 -6.87 10.07 -22.06
N ALA A 197 -6.39 9.88 -20.83
CA ALA A 197 -6.54 8.63 -20.10
C ALA A 197 -8.01 8.33 -19.74
N ASP A 198 -8.80 9.34 -19.35
CA ASP A 198 -10.24 9.20 -19.12
C ASP A 198 -10.99 8.80 -20.38
N GLU A 199 -10.68 9.44 -21.50
CA GLU A 199 -11.28 9.13 -22.79
C GLU A 199 -10.96 7.69 -23.21
N ILE A 200 -9.69 7.28 -23.10
CA ILE A 200 -9.27 5.90 -23.38
C ILE A 200 -9.99 4.93 -22.44
N GLY A 201 -10.00 5.20 -21.14
CA GLY A 201 -10.63 4.32 -20.15
C GLY A 201 -12.11 4.08 -20.43
N GLN A 202 -12.87 5.15 -20.71
CA GLN A 202 -14.28 5.03 -21.10
C GLN A 202 -14.46 4.28 -22.43
N ASN A 203 -13.58 4.50 -23.41
CA ASN A 203 -13.64 3.78 -24.68
C ASN A 203 -13.33 2.27 -24.51
N LEU A 204 -12.40 1.92 -23.62
CA LEU A 204 -12.12 0.53 -23.26
C LEU A 204 -13.31 -0.12 -22.54
N ALA A 205 -13.94 0.60 -21.61
CA ALA A 205 -15.16 0.14 -20.94
C ALA A 205 -16.27 -0.15 -21.97
N VAL A 206 -16.55 0.80 -22.88
CA VAL A 206 -17.53 0.60 -23.96
C VAL A 206 -17.19 -0.60 -24.83
N ALA A 207 -15.93 -0.72 -25.27
CA ALA A 207 -15.49 -1.82 -26.13
C ALA A 207 -15.61 -3.19 -25.44
N THR A 208 -15.47 -3.23 -24.12
CA THR A 208 -15.59 -4.43 -23.30
C THR A 208 -17.05 -4.75 -22.95
N GLY A 209 -17.97 -3.79 -23.12
CA GLY A 209 -19.37 -3.96 -22.69
C GLY A 209 -19.62 -3.63 -21.22
N ILE A 210 -18.80 -2.76 -20.64
CA ILE A 210 -18.89 -2.24 -19.27
C ILE A 210 -19.41 -0.80 -19.30
N ASP A 211 -20.20 -0.40 -18.30
CA ASP A 211 -20.76 0.96 -18.22
C ASP A 211 -19.65 2.04 -18.10
N PRO A 212 -19.49 2.95 -19.08
CA PRO A 212 -18.51 4.03 -19.01
C PRO A 212 -18.85 5.12 -17.97
N ALA A 213 -20.07 5.12 -17.42
CA ALA A 213 -20.47 6.04 -16.36
C ALA A 213 -19.75 5.75 -15.02
N GLY A 214 -19.17 4.55 -14.86
CA GLY A 214 -18.36 4.17 -13.71
C GLY A 214 -17.18 5.15 -13.46
N MET A 215 -16.62 5.74 -14.51
CA MET A 215 -15.58 6.78 -14.37
C MET A 215 -16.07 7.97 -13.56
N ALA A 216 -17.29 8.44 -13.84
CA ALA A 216 -17.86 9.57 -13.12
C ALA A 216 -18.22 9.22 -11.68
N GLY A 217 -18.63 7.98 -11.42
CA GLY A 217 -18.86 7.44 -10.06
C GLY A 217 -17.58 7.45 -9.23
N LEU A 218 -16.55 6.80 -9.73
CA LEU A 218 -15.19 6.79 -9.18
C LEU A 218 -14.69 8.19 -8.81
N LEU A 219 -14.69 9.13 -9.78
CA LEU A 219 -14.15 10.47 -9.58
C LEU A 219 -14.93 11.28 -8.53
N ARG A 220 -16.25 11.05 -8.40
CA ARG A 220 -17.06 11.65 -7.33
C ARG A 220 -16.70 11.07 -5.97
N SER A 221 -16.53 9.76 -5.87
CA SER A 221 -16.14 9.09 -4.62
C SER A 221 -14.77 9.58 -4.15
N LEU A 222 -13.83 9.78 -5.08
CA LEU A 222 -12.50 10.34 -4.79
C LEU A 222 -12.57 11.81 -4.34
N ASP A 223 -13.34 12.67 -5.02
CA ASP A 223 -13.58 14.05 -4.58
C ASP A 223 -14.24 14.10 -3.18
N ALA A 224 -15.13 13.15 -2.87
CA ALA A 224 -15.75 13.07 -1.56
C ALA A 224 -14.77 12.63 -0.47
N SER A 225 -13.95 11.59 -0.72
CA SER A 225 -12.91 11.11 0.21
C SER A 225 -11.89 12.20 0.52
N GLU A 226 -11.42 12.91 -0.50
CA GLU A 226 -10.44 13.97 -0.32
C GLU A 226 -10.97 15.13 0.53
N ARG A 227 -12.23 15.53 0.34
CA ARG A 227 -12.87 16.57 1.16
C ARG A 227 -13.03 16.15 2.61
N MET A 228 -13.22 14.86 2.85
CA MET A 228 -13.30 14.30 4.19
C MET A 228 -11.93 14.32 4.88
N GLU A 229 -10.88 13.82 4.23
CA GLU A 229 -9.52 13.77 4.79
C GLU A 229 -8.94 15.15 5.13
N ARG A 230 -9.19 16.13 4.26
CA ARG A 230 -8.60 17.47 4.39
C ARG A 230 -9.23 18.36 5.46
N GLY A 231 -10.43 18.01 5.93
CA GLY A 231 -11.38 19.04 6.37
C GLY A 231 -11.51 20.14 5.29
N PHE A 232 -12.17 21.27 5.56
CA PHE A 232 -12.26 22.35 4.57
C PHE A 232 -10.92 23.16 4.39
N SER A 233 -9.75 22.50 4.40
CA SER A 233 -8.41 23.13 4.32
C SER A 233 -7.47 22.39 3.36
N ARG A 234 -6.72 23.13 2.52
CA ARG A 234 -5.84 22.58 1.47
C ARG A 234 -4.46 22.16 2.01
N GLU A 235 -4.30 20.91 2.44
CA GLU A 235 -3.01 20.19 2.42
C GLU A 235 -3.17 18.80 1.76
N THR A 236 -2.05 18.25 1.29
CA THR A 236 -1.88 17.21 0.24
C THR A 236 -2.78 15.97 0.33
N GLY A 237 -3.25 15.48 -0.82
CA GLY A 237 -4.12 14.29 -0.97
C GLY A 237 -4.05 13.72 -2.41
N TYR A 238 -4.96 12.80 -2.78
CA TYR A 238 -5.07 12.06 -4.07
C TYR A 238 -4.64 12.81 -5.36
N PHE A 239 -4.78 14.15 -5.39
CA PHE A 239 -4.37 15.01 -6.50
C PHE A 239 -2.88 15.34 -6.65
N ASP A 240 -1.98 14.78 -5.85
CA ASP A 240 -0.55 14.95 -6.11
C ASP A 240 -0.10 14.19 -7.38
N THR A 241 -0.81 13.11 -7.75
CA THR A 241 -0.57 12.33 -8.98
C THR A 241 -1.58 12.59 -10.12
N HIS A 242 -2.85 12.94 -9.81
CA HIS A 242 -3.95 13.07 -10.79
C HIS A 242 -4.92 14.26 -10.51
N PRO A 243 -4.54 15.54 -10.72
CA PRO A 243 -5.36 16.68 -10.29
C PRO A 243 -6.76 16.79 -10.95
N ALA A 244 -7.73 17.36 -10.22
CA ALA A 244 -9.04 17.86 -10.69
C ALA A 244 -10.21 16.84 -10.88
N ALA A 245 -10.43 15.92 -9.94
CA ALA A 245 -11.53 14.95 -10.08
C ALA A 245 -12.93 15.56 -10.16
N ARG A 246 -13.20 16.73 -9.55
CA ARG A 246 -14.54 17.33 -9.61
C ARG A 246 -14.93 17.74 -11.03
N GLU A 247 -14.08 18.48 -11.74
CA GLU A 247 -14.35 18.89 -13.12
C GLU A 247 -14.38 17.66 -14.04
N ARG A 248 -13.41 16.75 -13.88
CA ARG A 248 -13.35 15.51 -14.66
C ARG A 248 -14.57 14.60 -14.43
N ALA A 249 -15.14 14.56 -13.22
CA ALA A 249 -16.35 13.78 -12.96
C ALA A 249 -17.54 14.27 -13.79
N ALA A 250 -17.67 15.59 -13.99
CA ALA A 250 -18.71 16.18 -14.81
C ALA A 250 -18.46 15.94 -16.31
N GLU A 251 -17.22 16.05 -16.75
CA GLU A 251 -16.79 15.73 -18.12
C GLU A 251 -17.04 14.26 -18.44
N ALA A 252 -16.59 13.35 -17.57
CA ALA A 252 -16.79 11.90 -17.71
C ALA A 252 -18.27 11.52 -17.72
N ALA A 253 -19.11 12.15 -16.90
CA ALA A 253 -20.55 11.92 -16.91
C ALA A 253 -21.16 12.34 -18.25
N THR A 254 -20.87 13.55 -18.73
CA THR A 254 -21.36 14.06 -20.02
C THR A 254 -20.91 13.16 -21.17
N ALA A 255 -19.65 12.72 -21.12
CA ALA A 255 -19.08 11.89 -22.16
C ALA A 255 -19.67 10.46 -22.12
N ALA A 256 -20.06 9.94 -20.96
CA ALA A 256 -20.76 8.65 -20.84
C ALA A 256 -22.17 8.70 -21.44
N GLU A 257 -22.92 9.80 -21.26
CA GLU A 257 -24.30 9.95 -21.77
C GLU A 257 -24.41 9.82 -23.30
N VAL A 258 -23.38 10.22 -24.03
CA VAL A 258 -23.36 10.16 -25.51
C VAL A 258 -22.75 8.87 -26.06
N ARG A 259 -22.13 8.05 -25.20
CA ARG A 259 -21.54 6.76 -25.59
C ARG A 259 -22.60 5.67 -25.60
N ARG A 260 -22.82 5.07 -26.76
CA ARG A 260 -23.62 3.84 -26.86
C ARG A 260 -22.72 2.67 -26.52
N PHE A 261 -23.17 1.81 -25.60
CA PHE A 261 -22.51 0.55 -25.27
C PHE A 261 -23.55 -0.56 -25.15
N ASP A 262 -23.10 -1.79 -25.34
CA ASP A 262 -23.90 -3.00 -25.17
C ASP A 262 -23.44 -3.70 -23.89
N PRO A 263 -24.23 -3.78 -22.81
CA PRO A 263 -23.82 -4.43 -21.57
C PRO A 263 -23.69 -5.95 -21.76
N HIS A 264 -22.46 -6.46 -21.89
CA HIS A 264 -22.22 -7.88 -22.15
C HIS A 264 -21.00 -8.48 -21.42
N PHE A 265 -20.31 -7.69 -20.59
CA PHE A 265 -19.22 -8.18 -19.75
C PHE A 265 -19.38 -7.67 -18.33
N SER A 266 -19.34 -8.60 -17.39
CA SER A 266 -19.16 -8.33 -15.97
C SER A 266 -18.61 -9.60 -15.32
N VAL A 267 -17.70 -9.47 -14.35
CA VAL A 267 -17.19 -10.62 -13.59
C VAL A 267 -18.06 -10.83 -12.34
N ALA A 268 -18.53 -9.74 -11.73
CA ALA A 268 -19.50 -9.73 -10.67
C ALA A 268 -20.94 -9.72 -11.22
N GLU A 269 -21.76 -10.71 -10.87
CA GLU A 269 -23.12 -10.83 -11.43
C GLU A 269 -24.07 -9.69 -11.00
N SER A 270 -23.71 -8.98 -9.93
CA SER A 270 -24.50 -7.87 -9.39
C SER A 270 -23.63 -6.98 -8.50
N ARG A 271 -24.18 -5.82 -8.10
CA ARG A 271 -23.57 -4.98 -7.06
C ARG A 271 -23.34 -5.74 -5.75
N GLN A 272 -24.22 -6.67 -5.38
CA GLN A 272 -24.03 -7.51 -4.19
C GLN A 272 -22.78 -8.37 -4.33
N ASP A 273 -22.62 -9.06 -5.46
CA ASP A 273 -21.45 -9.91 -5.74
C ASP A 273 -20.16 -9.06 -5.72
N PHE A 274 -20.17 -7.86 -6.32
CA PHE A 274 -19.06 -6.93 -6.22
C PHE A 274 -18.70 -6.59 -4.76
N LEU A 275 -19.71 -6.23 -3.95
CA LEU A 275 -19.50 -5.88 -2.54
C LEU A 275 -19.03 -7.08 -1.70
N ASP A 276 -19.48 -8.30 -2.02
CA ASP A 276 -19.03 -9.52 -1.35
C ASP A 276 -17.57 -9.84 -1.64
N ARG A 277 -17.09 -9.55 -2.85
CA ARG A 277 -15.67 -9.75 -3.23
C ARG A 277 -14.70 -8.83 -2.52
N ILE A 278 -15.16 -7.65 -2.09
CA ILE A 278 -14.36 -6.71 -1.29
C ILE A 278 -14.67 -6.77 0.21
N ALA A 279 -15.72 -7.51 0.60
CA ALA A 279 -16.04 -7.72 1.99
C ALA A 279 -14.90 -8.48 2.69
N GLY A 280 -14.57 -8.08 3.91
CA GLY A 280 -13.47 -8.67 4.66
C GLY A 280 -12.11 -8.00 4.46
N LEU A 281 -11.96 -7.09 3.47
CA LEU A 281 -10.79 -6.24 3.37
C LEU A 281 -10.59 -5.44 4.67
N SER A 282 -9.34 -5.27 5.08
CA SER A 282 -9.00 -4.47 6.26
C SER A 282 -9.26 -2.99 5.99
N VAL A 283 -9.69 -2.28 7.03
CA VAL A 283 -9.78 -0.81 7.05
C VAL A 283 -8.55 -0.32 7.81
N GLY A 284 -7.65 0.35 7.10
CA GLY A 284 -6.32 0.65 7.63
C GLY A 284 -5.37 -0.55 7.58
N PRO A 285 -4.18 -0.40 8.19
CA PRO A 285 -3.18 -1.47 8.24
C PRO A 285 -3.76 -2.69 8.97
N PRO A 286 -3.65 -3.90 8.39
CA PRO A 286 -4.11 -5.11 9.05
C PRO A 286 -3.25 -5.38 10.30
N ALA A 287 -3.82 -6.03 11.31
CA ALA A 287 -3.07 -6.30 12.54
C ALA A 287 -1.85 -7.22 12.32
N SER A 288 -1.81 -7.98 11.21
CA SER A 288 -0.63 -8.72 10.77
C SER A 288 0.59 -7.84 10.45
N GLU A 289 0.39 -6.57 10.13
CA GLU A 289 1.45 -5.56 9.93
C GLU A 289 1.75 -4.78 11.23
N GLY A 290 1.14 -5.21 12.34
CA GLY A 290 1.29 -4.61 13.66
C GLY A 290 0.28 -3.50 13.97
N VAL A 291 0.08 -3.27 15.26
CA VAL A 291 -0.95 -2.38 15.80
C VAL A 291 -0.30 -1.38 16.75
N VAL A 292 -0.60 -0.09 16.56
CA VAL A 292 -0.20 0.98 17.46
C VAL A 292 -1.32 1.24 18.48
N GLU A 293 -1.01 1.07 19.76
CA GLU A 293 -1.91 1.34 20.89
C GLU A 293 -1.26 2.33 21.87
N GLY A 294 -1.60 3.61 21.71
CA GLY A 294 -0.99 4.68 22.49
C GLY A 294 0.52 4.75 22.22
N GLU A 295 1.33 4.40 23.22
CA GLU A 295 2.79 4.37 23.13
C GLU A 295 3.35 3.00 22.70
N ARG A 296 2.49 1.98 22.55
CA ARG A 296 2.93 0.61 22.27
C ARG A 296 2.73 0.30 20.80
N PHE A 297 3.66 -0.48 20.27
CA PHE A 297 3.48 -1.22 19.03
C PHE A 297 3.45 -2.72 19.36
N LEU A 298 2.45 -3.42 18.84
CA LEU A 298 2.20 -4.84 19.05
C LEU A 298 2.22 -5.54 17.69
N HIS A 299 2.98 -6.62 17.56
CA HIS A 299 2.98 -7.43 16.34
C HIS A 299 2.52 -8.86 16.68
N PRO A 300 1.28 -9.25 16.35
CA PRO A 300 0.72 -10.54 16.75
C PRO A 300 1.44 -11.73 16.11
N ASP A 301 1.78 -11.65 14.82
CA ASP A 301 2.41 -12.77 14.10
C ASP A 301 3.87 -12.98 14.51
N LEU A 302 4.65 -11.91 14.60
CA LEU A 302 6.03 -11.92 15.12
C LEU A 302 6.10 -12.01 16.66
N ASP A 303 4.95 -11.97 17.34
CA ASP A 303 4.76 -12.15 18.78
C ASP A 303 5.64 -11.27 19.68
N PHE A 304 5.67 -9.97 19.40
CA PHE A 304 6.36 -8.99 20.24
C PHE A 304 5.55 -7.72 20.49
N SER A 305 5.94 -7.01 21.53
CA SER A 305 5.58 -5.62 21.77
C SER A 305 6.80 -4.78 22.08
N ILE A 306 6.71 -3.50 21.75
CA ILE A 306 7.69 -2.49 22.11
C ILE A 306 6.97 -1.20 22.52
N ARG A 307 7.59 -0.42 23.41
CA ARG A 307 7.06 0.87 23.88
C ARG A 307 7.94 2.01 23.41
N PHE A 308 7.36 2.93 22.67
CA PHE A 308 7.96 4.20 22.31
C PHE A 308 7.83 5.22 23.45
N PRO A 309 8.71 6.23 23.53
CA PRO A 309 8.62 7.25 24.56
C PRO A 309 7.35 8.10 24.43
N ALA A 310 6.83 8.57 25.55
CA ALA A 310 5.64 9.41 25.61
C ALA A 310 5.76 10.64 24.70
N GLY A 311 4.69 10.92 23.94
CA GLY A 311 4.58 12.07 23.05
C GLY A 311 5.38 11.98 21.75
N TRP A 312 6.06 10.86 21.48
CA TRP A 312 6.68 10.63 20.18
C TRP A 312 5.62 10.20 19.16
N GLU A 313 5.74 10.73 17.95
CA GLU A 313 4.83 10.46 16.84
C GLU A 313 5.21 9.12 16.21
N ILE A 314 4.43 8.06 16.47
CA ILE A 314 4.66 6.71 15.93
C ILE A 314 4.05 6.63 14.53
N VAL A 315 4.82 6.07 13.59
CA VAL A 315 4.35 5.75 12.25
C VAL A 315 4.66 4.28 11.98
N ASN A 316 3.63 3.52 11.62
CA ASN A 316 3.76 2.12 11.24
C ASN A 316 3.78 2.03 9.71
N THR A 317 4.83 1.45 9.15
CA THR A 317 4.88 1.08 7.73
C THR A 317 5.21 -0.40 7.62
N ARG A 318 5.00 -0.98 6.44
CA ARG A 318 5.26 -2.40 6.20
C ARG A 318 6.71 -2.84 6.52
N PRO A 319 7.77 -2.12 6.06
CA PRO A 319 9.15 -2.55 6.36
C PRO A 319 9.60 -2.22 7.78
N ALA A 320 9.02 -1.21 8.43
CA ALA A 320 9.48 -0.74 9.73
C ALA A 320 8.43 0.06 10.49
N VAL A 321 8.52 0.04 11.82
CA VAL A 321 7.84 1.01 12.67
C VAL A 321 8.86 2.01 13.20
N TYR A 322 8.53 3.29 13.16
CA TYR A 322 9.40 4.33 13.69
C TYR A 322 8.64 5.34 14.53
N ALA A 323 9.37 6.14 15.31
CA ALA A 323 8.81 7.24 16.05
C ALA A 323 9.69 8.48 15.99
N LEU A 324 9.07 9.64 15.77
CA LEU A 324 9.73 10.93 15.72
C LEU A 324 9.62 11.65 17.06
N SER A 325 10.72 12.27 17.50
CA SER A 325 10.71 13.10 18.70
C SER A 325 9.76 14.29 18.53
N PRO A 326 9.17 14.82 19.61
CA PRO A 326 8.34 16.03 19.55
C PRO A 326 9.04 17.23 18.87
N SER A 327 10.37 17.31 19.00
CA SER A 327 11.21 18.35 18.38
C SER A 327 11.67 18.01 16.96
N ARG A 328 11.30 16.84 16.41
CA ARG A 328 11.71 16.35 15.07
C ARG A 328 13.22 16.46 14.85
N ASP A 329 13.98 16.09 15.88
CA ASP A 329 15.44 16.13 15.94
C ASP A 329 16.04 14.76 16.30
N ALA A 330 15.21 13.76 16.56
CA ALA A 330 15.60 12.37 16.72
C ALA A 330 14.52 11.42 16.19
N LEU A 331 14.95 10.22 15.82
CA LEU A 331 14.15 9.13 15.27
C LEU A 331 14.45 7.84 16.03
N LEU A 332 13.43 7.08 16.37
CA LEU A 332 13.54 5.68 16.80
C LEU A 332 13.02 4.80 15.68
N THR A 333 13.70 3.71 15.35
CA THR A 333 13.24 2.73 14.35
C THR A 333 13.30 1.33 14.91
N LEU A 334 12.36 0.48 14.47
CA LEU A 334 12.39 -0.97 14.61
C LEU A 334 12.05 -1.58 13.24
N GLU A 335 12.90 -2.48 12.78
CA GLU A 335 12.72 -3.21 11.54
C GLU A 335 13.16 -4.68 11.71
N LEU A 336 12.56 -5.57 10.92
CA LEU A 336 13.05 -6.93 10.78
C LEU A 336 14.29 -6.91 9.87
N HIS A 337 15.46 -7.24 10.43
CA HIS A 337 16.73 -7.10 9.73
C HIS A 337 17.05 -8.33 8.87
N SER A 338 16.96 -9.52 9.47
CA SER A 338 17.23 -10.79 8.80
C SER A 338 16.64 -11.96 9.59
N GLU A 339 16.53 -13.11 8.94
CA GLU A 339 16.41 -14.39 9.65
C GLU A 339 17.76 -14.73 10.31
N GLY A 340 17.72 -15.47 11.41
CA GLY A 340 18.89 -15.96 12.14
C GLY A 340 18.85 -15.72 13.65
N ASP A 341 19.87 -16.26 14.33
CA ASP A 341 20.00 -16.21 15.80
C ASP A 341 21.35 -15.59 16.26
N ASP A 342 22.13 -15.00 15.34
CA ASP A 342 23.42 -14.36 15.65
C ASP A 342 23.37 -12.83 15.42
N PRO A 343 23.03 -12.05 16.45
CA PRO A 343 22.99 -10.60 16.37
C PRO A 343 24.35 -9.96 16.04
N ALA A 344 25.46 -10.59 16.41
CA ALA A 344 26.79 -10.05 16.15
C ALA A 344 27.14 -10.17 14.67
N ALA A 345 26.85 -11.32 14.06
CA ALA A 345 27.03 -11.53 12.63
C ALA A 345 26.19 -10.55 11.80
N ALA A 346 24.92 -10.33 12.18
CA ALA A 346 24.05 -9.35 11.53
C ALA A 346 24.61 -7.92 11.63
N ALA A 347 25.05 -7.51 12.82
CA ALA A 347 25.66 -6.20 13.03
C ALA A 347 26.93 -6.00 12.17
N HIS A 348 27.77 -7.03 12.05
CA HIS A 348 28.98 -6.98 11.23
C HIS A 348 28.67 -6.92 9.73
N ALA A 349 27.66 -7.68 9.27
CA ALA A 349 27.21 -7.63 7.89
C ALA A 349 26.66 -6.24 7.52
N TRP A 350 25.87 -5.62 8.40
CA TRP A 350 25.33 -4.29 8.19
C TRP A 350 26.41 -3.19 8.16
N ALA A 351 27.42 -3.30 9.02
CA ALA A 351 28.50 -2.32 9.11
C ALA A 351 29.54 -2.40 7.95
N GLY A 352 29.47 -3.46 7.13
CA GLY A 352 30.48 -3.81 6.12
C GLY A 352 31.72 -4.46 6.74
N GLU A 353 32.54 -5.13 5.91
CA GLU A 353 33.79 -5.76 6.35
C GLU A 353 34.76 -4.73 6.96
N ALA A 354 34.76 -4.65 8.30
CA ALA A 354 35.81 -4.20 9.20
C ALA A 354 36.56 -2.89 8.87
N ALA A 355 36.03 -1.76 9.37
CA ALA A 355 36.85 -0.60 9.78
C ALA A 355 36.14 0.42 10.70
N ALA A 356 34.81 0.38 10.85
CA ALA A 356 34.02 1.47 11.46
C ALA A 356 33.26 1.13 12.75
N ILE A 357 33.50 -0.04 13.37
CA ILE A 357 32.94 -0.33 14.69
C ILE A 357 33.71 0.54 15.69
N GLY A 358 33.14 1.68 16.06
CA GLY A 358 33.71 2.58 17.07
C GLY A 358 33.94 1.87 18.42
N PRO A 359 34.61 2.53 19.38
CA PRO A 359 34.98 1.91 20.66
C PRO A 359 33.79 1.45 21.53
N ASP A 360 32.55 1.84 21.20
CA ASP A 360 31.34 1.57 21.97
C ASP A 360 30.44 0.57 21.22
N ALA A 361 30.98 -0.64 21.00
CA ALA A 361 30.26 -1.74 20.39
C ALA A 361 30.57 -3.08 21.07
N GLY A 362 29.59 -3.97 21.11
CA GLY A 362 29.77 -5.29 21.68
C GLY A 362 28.47 -6.00 22.04
N PRO A 363 28.57 -7.24 22.52
CA PRO A 363 27.41 -7.99 22.97
C PRO A 363 26.78 -7.34 24.21
N VAL A 364 25.46 -7.28 24.22
CA VAL A 364 24.65 -6.78 25.34
C VAL A 364 23.45 -7.69 25.56
N ARG A 365 22.72 -7.47 26.67
CA ARG A 365 21.41 -8.10 26.89
C ARG A 365 20.30 -7.07 26.93
N VAL A 366 19.23 -7.35 26.20
CA VAL A 366 18.04 -6.49 26.13
C VAL A 366 16.84 -7.33 26.54
N GLY A 367 16.24 -7.03 27.70
CA GLY A 367 15.07 -7.79 28.18
C GLY A 367 15.34 -9.30 28.38
N GLY A 368 16.60 -9.69 28.65
CA GLY A 368 17.02 -11.08 28.75
C GLY A 368 17.42 -11.75 27.43
N ARG A 369 17.24 -11.07 26.29
CA ARG A 369 17.63 -11.54 24.96
C ARG A 369 19.08 -11.20 24.63
N GLU A 370 19.70 -12.04 23.82
CA GLU A 370 21.01 -11.76 23.25
C GLU A 370 20.89 -10.66 22.21
N ALA A 371 21.83 -9.72 22.27
CA ALA A 371 21.84 -8.58 21.39
C ALA A 371 23.28 -8.12 21.13
N TYR A 372 23.46 -7.40 20.04
CA TYR A 372 24.71 -6.70 19.74
C TYR A 372 24.41 -5.22 19.60
N ARG A 373 25.20 -4.37 20.24
CA ARG A 373 25.03 -2.92 20.23
C ARG A 373 26.19 -2.27 19.49
N VAL A 374 25.89 -1.25 18.70
CA VAL A 374 26.88 -0.36 18.09
C VAL A 374 26.44 1.08 18.31
N ARG A 375 27.31 1.90 18.89
CA ARG A 375 27.07 3.33 19.08
C ARG A 375 28.17 4.16 18.44
N GLY A 376 27.78 5.20 17.69
CA GLY A 376 28.75 6.07 17.03
C GLY A 376 28.12 6.95 15.97
N ARG A 377 28.98 7.56 15.14
CA ARG A 377 28.55 8.22 13.91
C ARG A 377 28.46 7.18 12.80
N LEU A 378 27.24 6.76 12.46
CA LEU A 378 26.98 5.65 11.55
C LEU A 378 26.33 6.14 10.25
N PRO A 379 26.48 5.41 9.13
CA PRO A 379 25.65 5.63 7.96
C PRO A 379 24.19 5.32 8.34
N THR A 380 23.30 6.30 8.19
CA THR A 380 21.85 6.13 8.41
C THR A 380 21.08 6.58 7.18
N LEU A 381 19.78 6.27 7.11
CA LEU A 381 18.90 6.73 6.04
C LEU A 381 18.89 8.27 5.88
N ALA A 382 19.16 9.02 6.96
CA ALA A 382 19.27 10.48 6.94
C ALA A 382 20.72 10.99 6.76
N GLY A 383 21.64 10.13 6.32
CA GLY A 383 23.06 10.42 6.19
C GLY A 383 23.90 10.01 7.41
N PRO A 384 25.18 10.43 7.48
CA PRO A 384 26.05 10.07 8.61
C PRO A 384 25.63 10.80 9.90
N ASN A 385 24.93 10.10 10.78
CA ASN A 385 24.33 10.65 12.00
C ASN A 385 24.85 9.92 13.25
N TRP A 386 24.73 10.59 14.40
CA TRP A 386 24.91 9.90 15.68
C TRP A 386 23.77 8.90 15.86
N ALA A 387 24.12 7.64 16.09
CA ALA A 387 23.17 6.57 16.28
C ALA A 387 23.59 5.60 17.40
N ASP A 388 22.59 4.98 18.02
CA ASP A 388 22.70 3.89 18.98
C ASP A 388 21.82 2.74 18.46
N VAL A 389 22.45 1.69 17.94
CA VAL A 389 21.80 0.61 17.19
C VAL A 389 21.96 -0.71 17.91
N TYR A 390 20.88 -1.48 17.97
CA TYR A 390 20.82 -2.80 18.59
C TYR A 390 20.32 -3.81 17.56
N TRP A 391 21.03 -4.92 17.42
CA TRP A 391 20.52 -6.14 16.79
C TRP A 391 20.07 -7.07 17.92
N ILE A 392 18.82 -7.50 17.91
CA ILE A 392 18.23 -8.33 18.96
C ILE A 392 17.73 -9.62 18.32
N GLY A 393 18.20 -10.76 18.82
CA GLY A 393 17.71 -12.07 18.38
C GLY A 393 16.45 -12.47 19.14
N ASP A 394 15.41 -12.85 18.41
CA ASP A 394 14.19 -13.44 18.96
C ASP A 394 13.56 -14.42 17.96
N ARG A 395 13.40 -15.69 18.35
CA ARG A 395 12.70 -16.73 17.58
C ARG A 395 13.21 -16.93 16.15
N GLY A 396 14.52 -17.02 15.93
CA GLY A 396 15.07 -17.21 14.59
C GLY A 396 15.00 -15.95 13.72
N MET A 397 14.68 -14.80 14.30
CA MET A 397 14.64 -13.51 13.64
C MET A 397 15.58 -12.52 14.36
N ILE A 398 16.20 -11.64 13.57
CA ILE A 398 17.03 -10.55 14.06
C ILE A 398 16.30 -9.23 13.81
N TYR A 399 16.03 -8.50 14.88
CA TYR A 399 15.42 -7.18 14.83
C TYR A 399 16.49 -6.11 14.97
N GLN A 400 16.45 -5.08 14.14
CA GLN A 400 17.31 -3.91 14.27
C GLN A 400 16.52 -2.75 14.88
N LEU A 401 16.97 -2.26 16.03
CA LEU A 401 16.41 -1.12 16.73
C LEU A 401 17.42 0.02 16.75
N SER A 402 17.07 1.18 16.20
CA SER A 402 17.97 2.32 16.12
C SER A 402 17.41 3.55 16.81
N GLY A 403 18.24 4.24 17.58
CA GLY A 403 18.02 5.63 17.95
C GLY A 403 18.97 6.53 17.18
N ILE A 404 18.43 7.44 16.36
CA ILE A 404 19.19 8.31 15.46
C ILE A 404 18.95 9.77 15.84
N VAL A 405 20.03 10.53 16.01
CA VAL A 405 19.98 11.99 16.19
C VAL A 405 20.04 12.65 14.82
N LEU A 406 18.97 13.32 14.42
CA LEU A 406 18.88 14.04 13.15
C LEU A 406 19.51 15.43 13.26
N ARG A 407 19.36 16.10 14.41
CA ARG A 407 19.92 17.41 14.72
C ARG A 407 20.25 17.53 16.21
N GLY A 408 21.34 18.22 16.55
CA GLY A 408 21.76 18.44 17.94
C GLY A 408 22.65 17.32 18.50
N ASP A 409 22.62 17.13 19.83
CA ASP A 409 23.50 16.22 20.57
C ASP A 409 22.73 15.02 21.16
N ILE A 410 23.41 13.87 21.26
CA ILE A 410 22.89 12.59 21.73
C ILE A 410 22.44 12.62 23.19
N GLU A 411 23.06 13.46 24.03
CA GLU A 411 22.75 13.52 25.46
C GLU A 411 21.28 13.89 25.75
N ARG A 412 20.66 14.69 24.87
CA ARG A 412 19.23 15.03 24.99
C ARG A 412 18.31 13.82 24.81
N HIS A 413 18.74 12.84 24.01
CA HIS A 413 17.95 11.66 23.63
C HIS A 413 18.50 10.35 24.21
N ALA A 414 19.55 10.41 25.04
CA ALA A 414 20.20 9.25 25.63
C ALA A 414 19.29 8.39 26.51
N ALA A 415 18.31 9.01 27.20
CA ALA A 415 17.33 8.27 27.98
C ALA A 415 16.35 7.48 27.10
N PRO A 416 15.61 8.10 26.15
CA PRO A 416 14.81 7.40 25.14
C PRO A 416 15.54 6.25 24.45
N PHE A 417 16.78 6.48 23.98
CA PHE A 417 17.56 5.49 23.23
C PHE A 417 17.97 4.28 24.09
N ARG A 418 18.05 4.46 25.41
CA ARG A 418 18.33 3.38 26.36
C ARG A 418 17.07 2.62 26.78
N THR A 419 15.93 3.30 26.89
CA THR A 419 14.67 2.68 27.37
C THR A 419 13.91 1.97 26.27
N PHE A 420 13.91 2.51 25.05
CA PHE A 420 13.22 1.94 23.89
C PHE A 420 13.57 0.47 23.63
N PRO A 421 14.85 0.09 23.39
CA PRO A 421 15.17 -1.31 23.13
C PRO A 421 14.84 -2.23 24.31
N ARG A 422 15.01 -1.76 25.55
CA ARG A 422 14.70 -2.53 26.77
C ARG A 422 13.22 -2.83 26.97
N SER A 423 12.34 -2.15 26.23
CA SER A 423 10.91 -2.41 26.26
C SER A 423 10.48 -3.52 25.29
N PHE A 424 11.38 -3.99 24.41
CA PHE A 424 11.12 -5.10 23.50
C PHE A 424 10.91 -6.40 24.29
N ARG A 425 9.74 -7.01 24.15
CA ARG A 425 9.36 -8.26 24.82
C ARG A 425 8.30 -9.02 24.03
N SER A 426 8.11 -10.30 24.34
CA SER A 426 6.96 -11.05 23.80
C SER A 426 5.62 -10.50 24.28
N LEU A 427 4.56 -10.71 23.49
CA LEU A 427 3.18 -10.37 23.89
C LEU A 427 2.71 -11.24 25.04
N SER A 428 1.98 -10.64 25.99
CA SER A 428 1.24 -11.41 27.00
C SER A 428 0.01 -12.09 26.36
N SER A 429 -0.55 -13.11 27.01
CA SER A 429 -1.79 -13.75 26.54
C SER A 429 -2.94 -12.76 26.43
N GLU A 430 -3.07 -11.86 27.42
CA GLU A 430 -4.08 -10.81 27.43
C GLU A 430 -3.89 -9.82 26.26
N GLU A 431 -2.65 -9.46 25.92
CA GLU A 431 -2.38 -8.61 24.76
C GLU A 431 -2.78 -9.30 23.47
N ARG A 432 -2.44 -10.58 23.29
CA ARG A 432 -2.83 -11.34 22.08
C ARG A 432 -4.34 -11.39 21.89
N GLU A 433 -5.08 -11.69 22.94
CA GLU A 433 -6.54 -11.82 22.90
C GLU A 433 -7.25 -10.49 22.63
N LYS A 434 -6.63 -9.37 22.98
CA LYS A 434 -7.20 -8.02 22.81
C LYS A 434 -6.86 -7.37 21.47
N ILE A 435 -5.91 -7.91 20.71
CA ILE A 435 -5.59 -7.37 19.38
C ILE A 435 -6.81 -7.54 18.48
N THR A 436 -7.25 -6.43 17.92
CA THR A 436 -8.35 -6.38 16.96
C THR A 436 -7.88 -5.73 15.67
N GLU A 437 -8.58 -6.03 14.59
CA GLU A 437 -8.48 -5.31 13.33
C GLU A 437 -9.86 -4.84 12.88
N THR A 438 -9.90 -3.85 12.00
CA THR A 438 -11.16 -3.37 11.44
C THR A 438 -11.30 -3.93 10.02
N ARG A 439 -12.45 -4.51 9.69
CA ARG A 439 -12.72 -5.08 8.36
C ARG A 439 -14.05 -4.61 7.82
N ILE A 440 -14.16 -4.54 6.49
CA ILE A 440 -15.44 -4.25 5.84
C ILE A 440 -16.42 -5.39 6.00
N ARG A 441 -17.66 -5.03 6.28
CA ARG A 441 -18.85 -5.88 6.18
C ARG A 441 -19.93 -5.12 5.41
N VAL A 442 -20.84 -5.87 4.81
CA VAL A 442 -21.97 -5.32 4.05
C VAL A 442 -23.24 -5.63 4.82
N PHE A 443 -24.08 -4.61 5.03
CA PHE A 443 -25.38 -4.76 5.66
C PHE A 443 -26.47 -4.16 4.77
N GLU A 444 -27.63 -4.80 4.79
CA GLU A 444 -28.84 -4.22 4.25
C GLU A 444 -29.44 -3.20 5.22
N SER A 445 -29.88 -2.07 4.66
CA SER A 445 -30.65 -1.06 5.38
C SER A 445 -32.09 -1.50 5.62
N ARG A 446 -32.65 -1.09 6.76
CA ARG A 446 -34.06 -1.28 7.10
C ARG A 446 -34.91 -0.12 6.56
N PRO A 447 -36.23 -0.31 6.38
CA PRO A 447 -37.11 0.79 5.99
C PRO A 447 -37.03 1.97 6.96
N GLY A 448 -36.75 3.17 6.43
CA GLY A 448 -36.63 4.39 7.21
C GLY A 448 -35.34 4.53 8.02
N GLU A 449 -34.37 3.64 7.83
CA GLU A 449 -33.09 3.69 8.51
C GLU A 449 -32.21 4.82 7.97
N THR A 450 -31.57 5.56 8.87
CA THR A 450 -30.51 6.53 8.54
C THR A 450 -29.15 5.88 8.73
N LEU A 451 -28.09 6.48 8.17
CA LEU A 451 -26.71 6.03 8.41
C LEU A 451 -26.36 6.00 9.89
N GLU A 452 -26.83 6.95 10.68
CA GLU A 452 -26.61 6.99 12.13
C GLU A 452 -27.23 5.77 12.82
N SER A 453 -28.50 5.47 12.51
CA SER A 453 -29.19 4.31 13.10
C SER A 453 -28.62 2.97 12.63
N LEU A 454 -28.18 2.89 11.36
CA LEU A 454 -27.49 1.71 10.83
C LEU A 454 -26.15 1.51 11.55
N SER A 455 -25.34 2.57 11.68
CA SER A 455 -24.03 2.52 12.36
C SER A 455 -24.15 2.07 13.81
N LEU A 456 -25.15 2.58 14.54
CA LEU A 456 -25.43 2.14 15.91
C LEU A 456 -25.83 0.65 15.97
N ARG A 457 -26.66 0.19 15.03
CA ARG A 457 -27.12 -1.19 14.98
C ARG A 457 -25.99 -2.18 14.67
N THR A 458 -25.07 -1.82 13.78
CA THR A 458 -24.02 -2.71 13.30
C THR A 458 -22.74 -2.61 14.12
N GLY A 459 -22.58 -1.60 14.99
CA GLY A 459 -21.31 -1.31 15.64
C GLY A 459 -20.26 -0.79 14.65
N ASN A 460 -20.71 -0.01 13.67
CA ASN A 460 -19.84 0.56 12.64
C ASN A 460 -18.78 1.47 13.29
N ALA A 461 -17.52 1.22 12.97
CA ALA A 461 -16.38 1.98 13.43
C ALA A 461 -16.21 3.31 12.66
N TRP A 462 -16.74 3.39 11.43
CA TRP A 462 -16.79 4.63 10.68
C TRP A 462 -17.87 5.56 11.23
N ASP A 463 -17.55 6.85 11.25
CA ASP A 463 -18.57 7.86 11.52
C ASP A 463 -19.57 7.95 10.34
N PRO A 464 -20.75 8.59 10.52
CA PRO A 464 -21.76 8.68 9.46
C PRO A 464 -21.28 9.36 8.17
N ILE A 465 -20.37 10.33 8.24
CA ILE A 465 -19.81 11.02 7.07
C ILE A 465 -18.88 10.07 6.33
N GLU A 466 -17.96 9.43 7.05
CA GLU A 466 -17.04 8.45 6.47
C GLU A 466 -17.78 7.26 5.85
N THR A 467 -18.83 6.80 6.52
CA THR A 467 -19.72 5.76 5.98
C THR A 467 -20.42 6.23 4.71
N ALA A 468 -20.90 7.48 4.67
CA ALA A 468 -21.55 8.03 3.49
C ALA A 468 -20.60 8.09 2.28
N VAL A 469 -19.37 8.59 2.50
CA VAL A 469 -18.32 8.69 1.47
C VAL A 469 -18.00 7.33 0.87
N HIS A 470 -17.69 6.34 1.69
CA HIS A 470 -17.36 4.99 1.22
C HIS A 470 -18.53 4.33 0.47
N ASN A 471 -19.76 4.74 0.72
CA ASN A 471 -20.96 4.19 0.07
C ASN A 471 -21.51 5.03 -1.09
N GLY A 472 -20.86 6.14 -1.45
CA GLY A 472 -21.37 7.06 -2.47
C GLY A 472 -22.72 7.70 -2.11
N ILE A 473 -23.00 7.82 -0.80
CA ILE A 473 -24.24 8.37 -0.26
C ILE A 473 -24.00 9.83 0.15
N ARG A 474 -25.00 10.70 -0.01
CA ARG A 474 -24.89 12.07 0.50
C ARG A 474 -25.10 12.09 2.02
N PRO A 475 -24.29 12.82 2.80
CA PRO A 475 -24.51 12.97 4.24
C PRO A 475 -25.95 13.47 4.53
N GLY A 476 -26.66 12.76 5.42
CA GLY A 476 -28.05 13.06 5.79
C GLY A 476 -29.12 12.56 4.82
N GLU A 477 -28.76 11.91 3.72
CA GLU A 477 -29.72 11.24 2.82
C GLU A 477 -30.30 9.98 3.50
N PRO A 478 -31.63 9.79 3.52
CA PRO A 478 -32.23 8.57 4.07
C PRO A 478 -31.88 7.36 3.20
N LEU A 479 -31.64 6.21 3.83
CA LEU A 479 -31.32 4.98 3.10
C LEU A 479 -32.58 4.43 2.42
N LYS A 480 -32.42 3.98 1.18
CA LYS A 480 -33.48 3.22 0.50
C LYS A 480 -33.63 1.87 1.20
N PRO A 481 -34.83 1.32 1.40
CA PRO A 481 -34.99 -0.01 1.99
C PRO A 481 -34.22 -1.08 1.21
N GLY A 482 -33.48 -1.96 1.91
CA GLY A 482 -32.66 -3.01 1.27
C GLY A 482 -31.40 -2.50 0.58
N GLN A 483 -31.04 -1.22 0.76
CA GLN A 483 -29.79 -0.67 0.24
C GLN A 483 -28.61 -1.32 0.97
N LEU A 484 -27.67 -1.86 0.20
CA LEU A 484 -26.43 -2.42 0.72
C LEU A 484 -25.46 -1.31 1.08
N VAL A 485 -25.01 -1.33 2.34
CA VAL A 485 -24.11 -0.36 2.94
C VAL A 485 -22.90 -1.08 3.51
N LYS A 486 -21.71 -0.72 3.03
CA LYS A 486 -20.42 -1.08 3.61
C LYS A 486 -20.26 -0.39 4.96
N VAL A 487 -19.87 -1.14 5.97
CA VAL A 487 -19.54 -0.65 7.31
C VAL A 487 -18.21 -1.26 7.75
N ALA A 488 -17.48 -0.52 8.57
CA ALA A 488 -16.24 -0.96 9.17
C ALA A 488 -16.54 -1.63 10.51
N ILE A 489 -16.23 -2.92 10.66
CA ILE A 489 -16.47 -3.67 11.90
C ILE A 489 -15.13 -4.05 12.53
N ARG A 490 -14.97 -3.72 13.81
CA ARG A 490 -13.84 -4.20 14.61
C ARG A 490 -14.06 -5.67 14.96
N VAL A 491 -13.10 -6.52 14.60
CA VAL A 491 -13.11 -7.96 14.86
C VAL A 491 -11.85 -8.37 15.61
N PRO A 492 -11.90 -9.40 16.48
CA PRO A 492 -10.69 -10.00 17.05
C PRO A 492 -9.75 -10.48 15.93
N TYR A 493 -8.46 -10.18 16.06
CA TYR A 493 -7.47 -10.68 15.11
C TYR A 493 -7.17 -12.14 15.40
N ARG A 494 -7.12 -12.96 14.35
CA ARG A 494 -6.68 -14.36 14.43
C ARG A 494 -5.55 -14.57 13.44
N SER A 495 -4.36 -14.85 13.96
CA SER A 495 -3.19 -15.12 13.14
C SER A 495 -3.42 -16.33 12.23
N SER A 496 -3.12 -16.19 10.95
CA SER A 496 -3.08 -17.31 10.00
C SER A 496 -1.90 -18.25 10.25
N GLN A 497 -0.88 -17.81 11.00
CA GLN A 497 0.32 -18.59 11.32
C GLN A 497 0.16 -19.51 12.55
N HIS A 498 -0.98 -19.45 13.25
CA HIS A 498 -1.29 -20.33 14.36
C HIS A 498 -2.68 -21.00 14.18
N PRO A 499 -2.78 -22.09 13.38
CA PRO A 499 -4.06 -22.75 13.07
C PRO A 499 -4.80 -23.34 14.29
N LEU A 500 -4.14 -23.46 15.43
CA LEU A 500 -4.59 -24.29 16.57
C LEU A 500 -5.74 -23.74 17.41
N GLN A 501 -6.40 -22.64 17.01
CA GLN A 501 -7.62 -22.15 17.69
C GLN A 501 -8.88 -22.17 16.82
N GLY A 502 -8.77 -22.45 15.52
CA GLY A 502 -9.92 -22.45 14.60
C GLY A 502 -10.74 -23.74 14.59
N GLU A 503 -10.18 -24.86 15.06
CA GLU A 503 -10.85 -26.18 14.99
C GLU A 503 -11.79 -26.43 16.17
N LEU A 504 -11.54 -25.84 17.35
CA LEU A 504 -12.39 -26.04 18.54
C LEU A 504 -13.75 -25.31 18.46
N GLU A 505 -13.86 -24.24 17.66
CA GLU A 505 -15.14 -23.52 17.49
C GLU A 505 -16.03 -24.11 16.38
N ARG A 506 -15.45 -24.86 15.42
CA ARG A 506 -16.25 -25.57 14.42
C ARG A 506 -16.93 -26.81 14.99
N GLU A 507 -16.35 -27.44 16.01
CA GLU A 507 -17.00 -28.54 16.74
C GLU A 507 -18.04 -28.02 17.75
N GLY A 508 -17.80 -26.88 18.41
CA GLY A 508 -18.76 -26.28 19.35
C GLY A 508 -20.03 -25.66 18.74
N ALA A 509 -20.00 -25.31 17.44
CA ALA A 509 -21.16 -24.80 16.72
C ALA A 509 -22.04 -25.92 16.08
N ALA A 510 -21.53 -27.15 16.02
CA ALA A 510 -22.23 -28.29 15.42
C ALA A 510 -23.08 -29.12 16.41
N GLU A 511 -22.86 -29.00 17.72
CA GLU A 511 -23.64 -29.72 18.74
C GLU A 511 -24.83 -28.91 19.31
N GLY A 512 -25.22 -27.83 18.65
CA GLY A 512 -26.21 -26.88 19.14
C GLY A 512 -27.62 -26.99 18.58
N PHE A 513 -27.96 -27.94 17.71
CA PHE A 513 -29.33 -28.07 17.20
C PHE A 513 -29.66 -29.50 16.77
N GLY A 514 -30.41 -30.21 17.61
CA GLY A 514 -31.17 -31.39 17.19
C GLY A 514 -31.21 -32.50 18.22
N GLU A 515 -32.23 -32.51 19.06
CA GLU A 515 -33.17 -33.63 19.19
C GLU A 515 -34.15 -33.40 20.35
N GLY A 516 -35.45 -33.55 20.05
CA GLY A 516 -36.50 -33.34 21.04
C GLY A 516 -37.90 -33.62 20.52
N HIS A 517 -38.10 -34.64 19.67
CA HIS A 517 -39.42 -35.24 19.51
C HIS A 517 -39.34 -36.75 19.37
N GLY A 518 -39.85 -37.43 20.39
CA GLY A 518 -39.94 -38.88 20.44
C GLY A 518 -40.99 -39.46 19.51
N SER A 519 -40.70 -40.66 19.02
CA SER A 519 -41.71 -41.68 18.74
C SER A 519 -41.07 -43.07 18.82
N GLU A 520 -41.77 -43.97 19.50
CA GLU A 520 -41.43 -45.36 19.77
C GLU A 520 -41.28 -46.25 18.51
N PRO A 521 -40.63 -47.42 18.62
CA PRO A 521 -40.24 -48.23 17.48
C PRO A 521 -41.39 -49.13 16.99
N ARG A 522 -41.57 -49.22 15.67
CA ARG A 522 -42.37 -50.27 15.03
C ARG A 522 -41.50 -51.25 14.26
N ALA A 523 -41.78 -52.52 14.56
CA ALA A 523 -41.20 -53.76 14.08
C ALA A 523 -40.98 -53.86 12.55
N ALA A 524 -39.91 -54.58 12.21
CA ALA A 524 -39.61 -55.08 10.87
C ALA A 524 -40.63 -56.10 10.36
N PRO A 525 -40.71 -56.29 9.02
CA PRO A 525 -41.06 -57.58 8.46
C PRO A 525 -39.92 -58.19 7.63
N SER A 526 -39.74 -59.48 7.90
CA SER A 526 -39.08 -60.55 7.17
C SER A 526 -39.09 -60.43 5.65
N LEU A 527 -37.91 -60.57 5.03
CA LEU A 527 -37.77 -60.97 3.64
C LEU A 527 -37.67 -62.50 3.56
N ASP A 528 -38.67 -63.07 2.91
CA ASP A 528 -38.80 -64.48 2.54
C ASP A 528 -37.98 -64.73 1.27
N VAL A 529 -37.18 -65.80 1.29
CA VAL A 529 -36.34 -66.23 0.15
C VAL A 529 -36.76 -67.65 -0.21
N GLY A 530 -37.41 -67.79 -1.37
CA GLY A 530 -37.68 -69.05 -2.04
C GLY A 530 -38.52 -68.79 -3.29
N GLY A 531 -38.22 -69.30 -4.48
CA GLY A 531 -37.20 -70.26 -4.88
C GLY A 531 -37.17 -70.40 -6.41
N SER A 532 -36.20 -71.17 -6.87
CA SER A 532 -36.00 -71.67 -8.23
C SER A 532 -37.17 -72.48 -8.78
N GLY A 533 -37.47 -72.28 -10.07
CA GLY A 533 -38.35 -73.09 -10.91
C GLY A 533 -38.39 -72.53 -12.32
#